data_AF-A0A7M5VEE0-F1
#
_entry.id   AF-A0A7M5VEE0-F1
#
_cell.length_a   1.000
_cell.length_b   1.000
_cell.length_c   1.000
_cell.angle_alpha   90.00
_cell.angle_beta   90.00
_cell.angle_gamma   90.00
#
_symmetry.space_group_name_H-M   'P 1'
#
loop_
_entity.id
_entity.type
_entity.pdbx_description
1 polymer ?
#
loop_
_entity_poly.entity_id
_entity_poly.type
_entity_poly.pdbx_seq_one_letter_code
_entity_poly.pdbx_strand_id
1 'polypeptide(L)'
;MGNAYPIKFEVAIVITSISPSTLGTNGGVDIEINGKGFGKDGKELEIQLKMGSDRHDCNIHCYLKDCGPTRTYCRSPVLVDGSAELEASINGSTYTYPHVITVGIGSDPIVNTLSFQKASVKGGQKLSIA
;
A
#
# COMPACT_ATOMS: atom_id res chain seq x y z
N MET A 1 1.92 50.54 8.61
CA MET A 1 2.08 49.43 7.64
C MET A 1 2.26 48.17 8.45
N GLY A 2 1.24 47.32 8.51
CA GLY A 2 1.28 46.08 9.30
C GLY A 2 1.99 44.99 8.51
N ASN A 3 3.00 44.36 9.10
CA ASN A 3 3.72 43.27 8.49
C ASN A 3 2.79 42.05 8.44
N ALA A 4 2.42 41.59 7.25
CA ALA A 4 1.67 40.36 7.08
C ALA A 4 2.60 39.18 7.38
N TYR A 5 2.37 38.50 8.51
CA TYR A 5 3.03 37.21 8.79
C TYR A 5 2.27 36.12 8.03
N PRO A 6 2.93 35.33 7.16
CA PRO A 6 2.27 34.21 6.52
C PRO A 6 1.88 33.17 7.57
N ILE A 7 0.59 32.87 7.70
CA ILE A 7 0.11 31.73 8.47
C ILE A 7 0.42 30.48 7.65
N LYS A 8 1.35 29.66 8.14
CA LYS A 8 1.66 28.37 7.53
C LYS A 8 0.70 27.33 8.12
N PHE A 9 -0.14 26.74 7.26
CA PHE A 9 -0.99 25.62 7.64
C PHE A 9 -0.20 24.33 7.44
N GLU A 10 0.10 23.61 8.52
CA GLU A 10 0.74 22.29 8.44
C GLU A 10 -0.35 21.22 8.52
N VAL A 11 -0.55 20.50 7.42
CA VAL A 11 -1.45 19.34 7.37
C VAL A 11 -0.68 18.15 7.94
N ALA A 12 -1.07 17.69 9.13
CA ALA A 12 -0.53 16.45 9.67
C ALA A 12 -1.15 15.24 8.97
N ILE A 13 -0.32 14.28 8.57
CA ILE A 13 -0.80 12.99 8.07
C ILE A 13 -1.27 12.17 9.25
N VAL A 14 -2.42 11.51 9.10
CA VAL A 14 -2.91 10.52 10.04
C VAL A 14 -3.25 9.27 9.27
N ILE A 15 -2.63 8.14 9.61
CA ILE A 15 -2.98 6.83 9.04
C ILE A 15 -3.84 6.09 10.07
N THR A 16 -5.02 5.65 9.63
CA THR A 16 -6.03 5.00 10.47
C THR A 16 -6.13 3.51 10.24
N SER A 17 -5.93 3.05 9.00
CA SER A 17 -5.90 1.62 8.70
C SER A 17 -5.15 1.34 7.40
N ILE A 18 -4.67 0.10 7.28
CA ILE A 18 -3.98 -0.44 6.12
C ILE A 18 -4.60 -1.80 5.79
N SER A 19 -4.81 -2.09 4.51
CA SER A 19 -5.28 -3.38 4.03
C SER A 19 -4.62 -3.75 2.70
N PRO A 20 -4.08 -4.98 2.54
CA PRO A 20 -4.05 -6.04 3.54
C PRO A 20 -2.97 -5.79 4.61
N SER A 21 -3.15 -6.38 5.80
CA SER A 21 -2.14 -6.37 6.88
C SER A 21 -1.07 -7.46 6.71
N THR A 22 -1.20 -8.27 5.66
CA THR A 22 -0.31 -9.39 5.35
C THR A 22 0.04 -9.36 3.87
N LEU A 23 1.33 -9.48 3.56
CA LEU A 23 1.89 -9.41 2.22
C LEU A 23 2.74 -10.64 1.91
N GLY A 24 2.76 -11.00 0.63
CA GLY A 24 3.74 -11.93 0.07
C GLY A 24 5.09 -11.25 -0.18
N THR A 25 6.12 -12.06 -0.44
CA THR A 25 7.48 -11.56 -0.71
C THR A 25 7.64 -11.05 -2.14
N ASN A 26 6.81 -11.53 -3.08
CA ASN A 26 6.92 -11.19 -4.50
C ASN A 26 6.51 -9.74 -4.83
N GLY A 27 5.95 -9.01 -3.86
CA GLY A 27 5.44 -7.66 -4.08
C GLY A 27 4.25 -7.60 -5.03
N GLY A 28 3.98 -6.40 -5.52
CA GLY A 28 2.94 -6.16 -6.53
C GLY A 28 1.51 -6.16 -6.00
N VAL A 29 1.32 -6.22 -4.68
CA VAL A 29 0.02 -6.18 -4.01
C VAL A 29 -0.42 -4.74 -3.81
N ASP A 30 -1.67 -4.43 -4.12
CA ASP A 30 -2.23 -3.10 -3.84
C ASP A 30 -2.59 -3.01 -2.35
N ILE A 31 -1.93 -2.09 -1.66
CA ILE A 31 -2.18 -1.74 -0.27
C ILE A 31 -3.08 -0.51 -0.25
N GLU A 32 -4.29 -0.68 0.29
CA GLU A 32 -5.18 0.42 0.63
C GLU A 32 -4.78 1.02 1.98
N ILE A 33 -4.58 2.34 1.99
CA ILE A 33 -4.20 3.10 3.17
C ILE A 33 -5.28 4.15 3.42
N ASN A 34 -5.96 4.05 4.54
CA ASN A 34 -7.02 4.98 4.94
C ASN A 34 -6.51 5.91 6.04
N GLY A 35 -6.90 7.17 5.98
CA GLY A 35 -6.37 8.19 6.87
C GLY A 35 -6.90 9.58 6.59
N LYS A 36 -6.06 10.58 6.83
CA LYS A 36 -6.29 11.99 6.54
C LYS A 36 -4.96 12.64 6.16
N GLY A 37 -5.04 13.68 5.33
CA GLY A 37 -3.90 14.54 5.03
C GLY A 37 -3.04 14.08 3.85
N PHE A 38 -3.49 13.10 3.05
CA PHE A 38 -2.73 12.56 1.90
C PHE A 38 -2.57 13.52 0.70
N GLY A 39 -3.02 14.76 0.82
CA GLY A 39 -3.09 15.71 -0.30
C GLY A 39 -4.17 15.34 -1.33
N LYS A 40 -4.23 16.10 -2.43
CA LYS A 40 -5.11 15.79 -3.56
C LYS A 40 -4.39 14.80 -4.48
N ASP A 41 -4.99 13.65 -4.72
CA ASP A 41 -4.49 12.58 -5.59
C ASP A 41 -3.13 11.96 -5.16
N GLY A 42 -2.67 12.18 -3.92
CA GLY A 42 -1.42 11.58 -3.40
C GLY A 42 -0.13 12.11 -4.02
N LYS A 43 -0.14 13.22 -4.77
CA LYS A 43 1.01 13.69 -5.57
C LYS A 43 2.23 14.16 -4.76
N GLU A 44 2.05 14.49 -3.49
CA GLU A 44 3.11 14.93 -2.57
C GLU A 44 3.37 13.90 -1.46
N LEU A 45 2.69 12.76 -1.53
CA LEU A 45 2.81 11.68 -0.57
C LEU A 45 3.89 10.71 -1.07
N GLU A 46 4.77 10.32 -0.17
CA GLU A 46 5.69 9.23 -0.34
C GLU A 46 5.32 8.16 0.69
N ILE A 47 5.36 6.89 0.28
CA ILE A 47 5.04 5.77 1.15
C ILE A 47 6.17 4.77 1.06
N GLN A 48 6.72 4.39 2.20
CA GLN A 48 7.80 3.43 2.31
C GLN A 48 7.40 2.30 3.26
N LEU A 49 7.82 1.09 2.93
CA LEU A 49 7.79 -0.05 3.82
C LEU A 49 9.21 -0.25 4.36
N LYS A 50 9.34 -0.18 5.68
CA LYS A 50 10.60 -0.30 6.37
C LYS A 50 10.75 -1.70 6.98
N MET A 51 11.83 -2.37 6.60
CA MET A 51 12.21 -3.70 7.08
C MET A 51 13.54 -3.57 7.82
N GLY A 52 13.51 -3.45 9.16
CA GLY A 52 14.73 -3.19 9.94
C GLY A 52 15.35 -1.83 9.59
N SER A 53 16.57 -1.82 9.03
CA SER A 53 17.24 -0.61 8.54
C SER A 53 16.87 -0.23 7.11
N ASP A 54 16.28 -1.16 6.35
CA ASP A 54 16.06 -1.00 4.93
C ASP A 54 14.70 -0.33 4.67
N ARG A 55 14.67 0.54 3.66
CA ARG A 55 13.47 1.26 3.22
C ARG A 55 13.16 0.89 1.79
N HIS A 56 11.93 0.45 1.56
CA HIS A 56 11.46 0.05 0.24
C HIS A 56 10.31 0.96 -0.18
N ASP A 57 10.46 1.61 -1.33
CA ASP A 57 9.43 2.51 -1.85
C ASP A 57 8.17 1.73 -2.26
N CYS A 58 7.03 2.17 -1.74
CA CYS A 58 5.72 1.69 -2.13
C CYS A 58 5.15 2.66 -3.18
N ASN A 59 5.10 2.22 -4.44
CA ASN A 59 4.71 3.08 -5.54
C ASN A 59 3.23 3.47 -5.42
N ILE A 60 2.94 4.75 -5.22
CA ILE A 60 1.56 5.25 -5.15
C ILE A 60 0.86 4.97 -6.48
N HIS A 61 -0.32 4.37 -6.37
CA HIS A 61 -1.04 3.78 -7.49
C HIS A 61 -2.45 4.37 -7.62
N CYS A 62 -2.52 5.69 -7.84
CA CYS A 62 -3.78 6.42 -7.93
C CYS A 62 -4.41 6.44 -9.34
N TYR A 63 -3.75 5.89 -10.35
CA TYR A 63 -4.28 5.91 -11.72
C TYR A 63 -5.25 4.76 -12.02
N LEU A 64 -5.19 3.67 -11.25
CA LEU A 64 -6.19 2.58 -11.32
C LEU A 64 -7.22 2.64 -10.18
N LYS A 65 -7.05 3.55 -9.22
CA LYS A 65 -7.85 3.64 -8.00
C LYS A 65 -8.07 5.09 -7.59
N ASP A 66 -9.26 5.39 -7.08
CA ASP A 66 -9.58 6.73 -6.59
C ASP A 66 -8.80 7.04 -5.31
N CYS A 67 -7.76 7.87 -5.45
CA CYS A 67 -7.08 8.49 -4.32
C CYS A 67 -7.75 9.80 -3.93
N GLY A 68 -7.65 10.13 -2.65
CA GLY A 68 -8.20 11.35 -2.11
C GLY A 68 -7.58 11.72 -0.78
N PRO A 69 -8.09 12.78 -0.13
CA PRO A 69 -7.50 13.30 1.10
C PRO A 69 -7.55 12.31 2.28
N THR A 70 -8.38 11.27 2.17
CA THR A 70 -8.61 10.27 3.22
C THR A 70 -8.27 8.83 2.83
N ARG A 71 -7.90 8.61 1.57
CA ARG A 71 -7.59 7.26 1.07
C ARG A 71 -6.53 7.35 -0.01
N THR A 72 -5.54 6.50 0.07
CA THR A 72 -4.55 6.32 -0.99
C THR A 72 -4.27 4.84 -1.18
N TYR A 73 -3.63 4.53 -2.30
CA TYR A 73 -3.23 3.18 -2.65
C TYR A 73 -1.76 3.20 -3.00
N CYS A 74 -1.01 2.20 -2.55
CA CYS A 74 0.35 1.98 -3.02
C CYS A 74 0.56 0.50 -3.35
N ARG A 75 1.42 0.24 -4.32
CA ARG A 75 1.76 -1.10 -4.74
C ARG A 75 3.01 -1.55 -4.01
N SER A 76 2.92 -2.67 -3.29
CA SER A 76 4.03 -3.20 -2.51
C SER A 76 5.24 -3.51 -3.42
N PRO A 77 6.47 -3.18 -2.98
CA PRO A 77 7.69 -3.64 -3.63
C PRO A 77 7.93 -5.12 -3.33
N VAL A 78 8.96 -5.69 -3.94
CA VAL A 78 9.50 -7.01 -3.53
C VAL A 78 10.09 -6.85 -2.13
N LEU A 79 9.76 -7.76 -1.23
CA LEU A 79 10.16 -7.74 0.17
C LEU A 79 10.74 -9.10 0.57
N VAL A 80 11.37 -9.13 1.75
CA VAL A 80 11.83 -10.37 2.38
C VAL A 80 10.87 -10.79 3.49
N ASP A 81 10.91 -12.07 3.86
CA ASP A 81 10.14 -12.62 4.98
C ASP A 81 10.43 -11.85 6.28
N GLY A 82 9.39 -11.49 7.03
CA GLY A 82 9.53 -10.73 8.27
C GLY A 82 8.37 -9.78 8.56
N SER A 83 8.68 -8.58 9.05
CA SER A 83 7.70 -7.57 9.42
C SER A 83 8.12 -6.20 8.90
N ALA A 84 7.18 -5.49 8.30
CA ALA A 84 7.37 -4.15 7.77
C ALA A 84 6.63 -3.11 8.62
N GLU A 85 7.24 -1.96 8.83
CA GLU A 85 6.57 -0.74 9.30
C GLU A 85 6.21 0.13 8.09
N LEU A 86 5.03 0.77 8.11
CA LEU A 86 4.67 1.73 7.07
C LEU A 86 5.05 3.14 7.51
N GLU A 87 5.86 3.82 6.71
CA GLU A 87 6.21 5.22 6.83
C GLU A 87 5.57 6.02 5.69
N ALA A 88 4.93 7.13 6.02
CA ALA A 88 4.39 8.08 5.06
C ALA A 88 5.06 9.44 5.24
N SER A 89 5.54 10.04 4.16
CA SER A 89 6.09 11.41 4.16
C SER A 89 5.32 12.34 3.25
N ILE A 90 5.09 13.57 3.72
CA ILE A 90 4.62 14.70 2.91
C ILE A 90 5.49 15.89 3.25
N ASN A 91 6.04 16.56 2.23
CA ASN A 91 6.85 17.78 2.40
C ASN A 91 8.01 17.61 3.40
N GLY A 92 8.59 16.40 3.47
CA GLY A 92 9.69 16.05 4.38
C GLY A 92 9.29 15.70 5.82
N SER A 93 8.01 15.80 6.18
CA SER A 93 7.51 15.32 7.48
C SER A 93 7.11 13.85 7.37
N THR A 94 7.77 12.99 8.14
CA THR A 94 7.50 11.54 8.16
C THR A 94 6.60 11.15 9.33
N TYR A 95 5.66 10.25 9.05
CA TYR A 95 4.74 9.65 10.00
C TYR A 95 4.81 8.13 9.89
N THR A 96 4.96 7.47 11.03
CA THR A 96 4.98 6.00 11.11
C THR A 96 3.63 5.48 11.59
N TYR A 97 3.06 4.53 10.85
CA TYR A 97 1.87 3.83 11.30
C TYR A 97 2.22 2.84 12.43
N PRO A 98 1.49 2.83 13.56
CA PRO A 98 1.91 2.10 14.75
C PRO A 98 1.77 0.58 14.66
N HIS A 99 1.12 0.03 13.62
CA HIS A 99 0.96 -1.40 13.46
C HIS A 99 1.90 -1.94 12.37
N VAL A 100 2.47 -3.11 12.65
CA VAL A 100 3.33 -3.83 11.72
C VAL A 100 2.51 -4.59 10.68
N ILE A 101 3.05 -4.65 9.47
CA ILE A 101 2.56 -5.47 8.36
C ILE A 101 3.37 -6.76 8.37
N THR A 102 2.69 -7.91 8.36
CA THR A 102 3.37 -9.21 8.27
C THR A 102 3.76 -9.48 6.82
N VAL A 103 5.02 -9.83 6.57
CA VAL A 103 5.51 -10.23 5.25
C VAL A 103 5.91 -11.69 5.33
N GLY A 104 5.32 -12.53 4.49
CA GLY A 104 5.45 -13.97 4.62
C GLY A 104 5.51 -14.68 3.27
N ILE A 105 6.44 -15.62 3.09
CA ILE A 105 6.45 -16.53 1.93
C ILE A 105 5.16 -17.37 1.88
N GLY A 106 4.61 -17.72 3.05
CA GLY A 106 3.31 -18.42 3.15
C GLY A 106 2.09 -17.58 2.73
N SER A 107 2.29 -16.28 2.49
CA SER A 107 1.25 -15.37 2.00
C SER A 107 1.27 -15.25 0.47
N ASP A 108 2.32 -15.75 -0.19
CA ASP A 108 2.36 -15.84 -1.64
C ASP A 108 1.39 -16.94 -2.11
N PRO A 109 0.46 -16.64 -3.03
CA PRO A 109 -0.55 -17.61 -3.45
C PRO A 109 0.09 -18.75 -4.25
N ILE A 110 -0.08 -19.98 -3.78
CA ILE A 110 0.32 -21.18 -4.51
C ILE A 110 -0.93 -21.83 -5.11
N VAL A 111 -0.94 -22.00 -6.43
CA VAL A 111 -1.97 -22.78 -7.13
C VAL A 111 -1.52 -24.24 -7.20
N ASN A 112 -2.08 -25.10 -6.35
CA ASN A 112 -1.69 -26.51 -6.33
C ASN A 112 -2.47 -27.32 -7.35
N THR A 113 -3.78 -27.08 -7.44
CA THR A 113 -4.67 -27.89 -8.25
C THR A 113 -5.72 -27.06 -8.97
N LEU A 114 -6.06 -27.55 -10.16
CA LEU A 114 -7.15 -27.06 -10.98
C LEU A 114 -8.18 -28.19 -11.09
N SER A 115 -9.48 -27.86 -10.97
CA SER A 115 -10.56 -28.85 -11.10
C SER A 115 -10.57 -29.59 -12.44
N PHE A 116 -9.91 -29.03 -13.46
CA PHE A 116 -9.62 -29.68 -14.74
C PHE A 116 -8.43 -28.98 -15.43
N GLN A 117 -7.69 -29.72 -16.27
CA GLN A 117 -6.59 -29.18 -17.09
C GLN A 117 -6.99 -28.96 -18.56
N LYS A 118 -8.21 -29.33 -18.94
CA LYS A 118 -8.77 -29.13 -20.29
C LYS A 118 -10.22 -28.71 -20.16
N ALA A 119 -10.65 -27.78 -21.02
CA ALA A 119 -12.02 -27.32 -21.10
C ALA A 119 -12.45 -27.12 -22.55
N SER A 120 -13.76 -26.95 -22.74
CA SER A 120 -14.33 -26.58 -24.04
C SER A 120 -13.85 -25.20 -24.48
N VAL A 121 -13.55 -25.04 -25.77
CA VAL A 121 -13.25 -23.73 -26.39
C VAL A 121 -14.43 -22.75 -26.34
N LYS A 122 -15.65 -23.23 -26.04
CA LYS A 122 -16.83 -22.38 -25.81
C LYS A 122 -16.82 -21.68 -24.44
N GLY A 123 -15.91 -22.05 -23.53
CA GLY A 123 -15.83 -21.48 -22.18
C GLY A 123 -17.04 -21.81 -21.30
N GLY A 124 -17.20 -21.07 -20.21
CA GLY A 124 -18.36 -21.16 -19.29
C GLY A 124 -18.30 -22.29 -18.26
N GLN A 125 -17.33 -23.18 -18.33
CA GLN A 125 -17.13 -24.24 -17.33
C GLN A 125 -16.48 -23.65 -16.07
N LYS A 126 -17.08 -23.87 -14.89
CA LYS A 126 -16.57 -23.35 -13.61
C LYS A 126 -15.26 -24.04 -13.23
N LEU A 127 -14.16 -23.31 -13.28
CA LEU A 127 -12.87 -23.73 -12.76
C LEU A 127 -12.83 -23.50 -11.24
N SER A 128 -12.46 -24.51 -10.48
CA SER A 128 -12.16 -24.38 -9.06
C SER A 128 -10.66 -24.56 -8.84
N ILE A 129 -10.09 -23.72 -7.98
CA ILE A 129 -8.67 -23.70 -7.61
C ILE A 129 -8.58 -24.09 -6.14
N ALA A 130 -7.70 -25.03 -5.80
CA ALA A 130 -7.43 -25.49 -4.45
C ALA A 130 -5.92 -25.74 -4.26
#